data_AF-A0A377Z2I2-F1
#
_entry.id   AF-A0A377Z2I2-F1
#
_cell.length_a   1.000
_cell.length_b   1.000
_cell.length_c   1.000
_cell.angle_alpha   90.00
_cell.angle_beta   90.00
_cell.angle_gamma   90.00
#
_symmetry.space_group_name_H-M   'P 1'
#
loop_
_entity.id
_entity.type
_entity.pdbx_description
1 polymer ?
#
loop_
_entity_poly.entity_id
_entity_poly.type
_entity_poly.pdbx_seq_one_letter_code
_entity_poly.pdbx_strand_id
1 'polypeptide(L)' 'MSIPSSTGPLTPHIIEMAKALNLATVAEGVETESQRDWLRQHGVQYAQGWLYSKALPKEQFILWGRA' A
#
# COMPACT_ATOMS: atom_id res chain seq x y z
N MET A 1 10.79 -19.54 2.47
CA MET A 1 10.38 -18.13 2.73
C MET A 1 8.95 -18.00 2.22
N SER A 2 7.97 -18.05 3.12
CA SER A 2 6.55 -18.10 2.76
C SER A 2 6.06 -16.71 2.41
N ILE A 3 5.65 -16.49 1.17
CA ILE A 3 5.01 -15.25 0.73
C ILE A 3 3.63 -15.21 1.40
N PRO A 4 3.23 -14.13 2.08
CA PRO A 4 1.90 -14.03 2.66
C PRO A 4 0.86 -14.16 1.54
N SER A 5 -0.17 -14.97 1.77
CA SER A 5 -1.16 -15.48 0.80
C SER A 5 -1.97 -14.43 0.03
N SER A 6 -1.79 -13.14 0.30
CA SER A 6 -2.46 -12.03 -0.41
C SER A 6 -1.61 -11.39 -1.51
N THR A 7 -0.36 -11.80 -1.68
CA THR A 7 0.59 -11.21 -2.64
C THR A 7 0.87 -12.25 -3.71
N GLY A 8 0.10 -12.23 -4.80
CA GLY A 8 0.33 -13.13 -5.93
C GLY A 8 1.75 -12.96 -6.49
N PRO A 9 2.26 -13.93 -7.28
CA PRO A 9 3.62 -13.88 -7.84
C PRO A 9 3.89 -12.65 -8.71
N LEU A 10 2.85 -11.90 -9.09
CA LEU A 10 2.93 -10.73 -9.97
C LEU A 10 3.37 -9.44 -9.27
N THR A 11 3.08 -9.28 -7.98
CA THR A 11 3.33 -8.00 -7.28
C THR A 11 4.80 -7.58 -7.30
N PRO A 12 5.79 -8.46 -7.03
CA PRO A 12 7.20 -8.08 -7.15
C PRO A 12 7.56 -7.61 -8.57
N HIS A 13 7.03 -8.27 -9.60
CA HIS A 13 7.33 -7.90 -11.00
C HIS A 13 6.74 -6.53 -11.37
N ILE A 14 5.55 -6.20 -10.88
CA ILE A 14 4.93 -4.87 -11.09
C ILE A 14 5.77 -3.79 -10.41
N ILE A 15 6.25 -4.04 -9.19
CA ILE A 15 7.10 -3.12 -8.44
C ILE A 15 8.41 -2.86 -9.19
N GLU A 16 9.07 -3.91 -9.68
CA GLU A 16 10.32 -3.76 -10.44
C GLU A 16 10.11 -3.01 -11.76
N MET A 17 9.00 -3.25 -12.46
CA MET A 17 8.65 -2.49 -13.66
C MET A 17 8.42 -1.01 -13.36
N ALA A 18 7.72 -0.67 -12.27
CA ALA A 18 7.49 0.72 -11.87
C ALA A 18 8.81 1.42 -11.51
N LYS A 19 9.72 0.75 -10.80
CA LYS A 19 11.07 1.26 -10.51
C LYS A 19 11.87 1.55 -11.77
N ALA A 20 11.88 0.60 -12.72
CA ALA A 20 12.60 0.76 -13.99
C ALA A 20 12.07 1.95 -14.82
N LEU A 21 10.78 2.27 -14.69
CA LEU A 21 10.13 3.40 -15.33
C LEU A 21 10.16 4.69 -14.50
N ASN A 22 10.79 4.67 -13.32
CA ASN A 22 10.82 5.78 -12.36
C ASN A 22 9.41 6.30 -12.01
N LEU A 23 8.46 5.38 -11.83
CA LEU A 23 7.08 5.67 -11.46
C LEU A 23 6.86 5.52 -9.96
N ALA A 24 6.04 6.40 -9.40
CA ALA A 24 5.50 6.22 -8.07
C ALA A 24 4.38 5.16 -8.07
N THR A 25 4.26 4.43 -6.97
CA THR A 25 3.30 3.34 -6.79
C THR A 25 2.45 3.55 -5.55
N VAL A 26 1.17 3.20 -5.67
CA VAL A 26 0.20 3.14 -4.58
C VAL A 26 -0.27 1.69 -4.47
N ALA A 27 -0.12 1.08 -3.29
CA ALA A 27 -0.74 -0.20 -3.01
C ALA A 27 -2.12 0.00 -2.36
N GLU A 28 -3.16 -0.51 -3.00
CA GLU A 28 -4.54 -0.47 -2.49
C GLU A 28 -4.89 -1.74 -1.72
N GLY A 29 -5.80 -1.62 -0.74
CA GLY A 29 -6.27 -2.76 0.06
C GLY A 29 -5.32 -3.21 1.17
N VAL A 30 -4.49 -2.31 1.71
CA VAL A 30 -3.60 -2.63 2.84
C VAL A 30 -4.38 -2.63 4.16
N GLU A 31 -4.51 -3.79 4.78
CA GLU A 31 -5.32 -3.99 5.99
C GLU A 31 -4.48 -4.35 7.22
N THR A 32 -3.24 -4.81 7.03
CA THR A 32 -2.37 -5.27 8.12
C THR A 32 -0.98 -4.64 8.06
N GLU A 33 -0.34 -4.52 9.23
CA GLU A 33 1.03 -4.00 9.32
C GLU A 33 2.04 -4.85 8.53
N SER A 34 1.86 -6.18 8.53
CA SER A 34 2.70 -7.10 7.75
C SER A 34 2.66 -6.79 6.25
N GLN A 35 1.47 -6.50 5.69
CA GLN A 35 1.33 -6.07 4.29
C GLN A 35 2.05 -4.73 4.04
N ARG A 36 1.81 -3.73 4.90
CA ARG A 36 2.47 -2.41 4.82
C ARG A 36 3.99 -2.56 4.82
N ASP A 37 4.52 -3.33 5.76
CA ASP A 37 5.96 -3.45 5.97
C ASP A 37 6.62 -4.16 4.80
N TRP A 38 5.99 -5.21 4.27
CA TRP A 38 6.45 -5.87 3.05
C TRP A 38 6.46 -4.90 1.86
N LEU A 39 5.37 -4.18 1.61
CA LEU A 39 5.27 -3.21 0.50
C LEU A 39 6.33 -2.12 0.59
N ARG A 40 6.52 -1.57 1.80
CA ARG A 40 7.53 -0.55 2.08
C ARG A 40 8.95 -1.06 1.84
N GLN A 41 9.27 -2.27 2.30
CA GLN A 41 10.58 -2.90 2.08
C GLN A 41 10.87 -3.13 0.60
N HIS A 42 9.85 -3.36 -0.22
CA HIS A 42 9.99 -3.56 -1.66
C HIS A 42 9.98 -2.24 -2.46
N GLY A 43 9.85 -1.10 -1.79
CA GLY A 43 9.94 0.22 -2.42
C GLY A 43 8.63 0.71 -3.02
N VAL A 44 7.48 0.32 -2.46
CA VAL A 44 6.20 0.98 -2.74
C VAL A 44 6.11 2.28 -1.92
N GLN A 45 5.74 3.39 -2.56
CA GLN A 45 5.79 4.73 -1.94
C GLN A 45 4.56 5.05 -1.10
N TYR A 46 3.39 4.64 -1.57
CA TYR A 46 2.11 4.99 -0.97
C TYR A 46 1.26 3.75 -0.74
N ALA A 47 0.40 3.82 0.27
CA ALA A 47 -0.54 2.76 0.58
C ALA A 47 -1.90 3.34 0.94
N GLN A 48 -2.95 2.65 0.51
CA GLN A 48 -4.33 2.90 0.87
C GLN A 48 -4.93 1.61 1.41
N GLY A 49 -5.66 1.70 2.51
CA GLY A 49 -6.46 0.60 3.01
C GLY A 49 -6.88 0.80 4.45
N TRP A 50 -7.65 -0.16 4.96
CA TRP A 50 -8.25 -0.06 6.29
C TRP A 50 -7.25 -0.09 7.43
N LEU A 51 -5.99 -0.45 7.17
CA LEU A 51 -4.90 -0.24 8.13
C LEU A 51 -4.78 1.23 8.53
N TYR A 52 -4.99 2.15 7.58
CA TYR A 52 -4.86 3.59 7.79
C TYR A 52 -6.20 4.23 8.16
N SER A 53 -7.22 3.98 7.34
CA SER A 53 -8.57 4.49 7.54
C SER A 53 -9.54 3.78 6.61
N LYS A 54 -10.80 3.66 7.03
CA LYS A 54 -11.90 3.34 6.11
C LYS A 54 -12.24 4.59 5.28
N ALA A 55 -13.08 4.43 4.26
CA ALA A 55 -13.63 5.59 3.55
C ALA A 55 -14.39 6.48 4.54
N LEU A 56 -14.08 7.77 4.55
CA LEU A 56 -14.65 8.75 5.47
C LEU A 56 -15.55 9.74 4.72
N PRO A 57 -16.68 10.18 5.32
CA PRO A 57 -17.39 11.38 4.90
C PRO A 57 -16.47 12.60 4.92
N LYS A 58 -16.81 13.63 4.13
CA LYS A 58 -16.01 14.85 3.95
C LYS A 58 -15.56 15.47 5.29
N GLU A 59 -16.49 15.63 6.22
CA GLU A 59 -16.22 16.28 7.51
C GLU A 59 -15.22 15.47 8.34
N GLN A 60 -15.37 14.15 8.34
CA GLN A 60 -14.46 13.24 9.05
C GLN A 60 -13.09 13.16 8.37
N PHE A 61 -13.04 13.21 7.04
CA PHE A 61 -11.78 13.25 6.29
C PHE A 61 -10.97 14.52 6.60
N ILE A 62 -11.62 15.69 6.65
CA ILE A 62 -10.96 16.96 6.99
C ILE A 62 -10.37 16.90 8.40
N LEU A 63 -11.06 16.27 9.36
CA LEU A 63 -10.54 16.09 10.72
C LEU A 63 -9.37 15.10 10.75
N TRP A 64 -9.49 13.96 10.06
CA TRP A 64 -8.47 12.92 10.00
C TRP A 64 -7.16 13.44 9.37
N GLY A 65 -7.23 14.17 8.27
CA GLY A 65 -6.04 14.69 7.58
C GLY A 65 -5.33 15.86 8.28
N ARG A 66 -5.84 16.31 9.42
CA ARG A 66 -5.22 17.33 10.28
C ARG A 66 -4.51 16.75 11.50
N ALA A 67 -4.74 15.47 11.82
CA ALA A 67 -4.06 14.74 12.88
C ALA A 67 -2.69 14.25 12.40
#